data_AF-A0A947RQN1-F1
#
_entry.id   AF-A0A947RQN1-F1
#
_cell.length_a   1.000
_cell.length_b   1.000
_cell.length_c   1.000
_cell.angle_alpha   90.00
_cell.angle_beta   90.00
_cell.angle_gamma   90.00
#
_symmetry.space_group_name_H-M   'P 1'
#
loop_
_entity.id
_entity.type
_entity.pdbx_description
1 polymer ?
#
loop_
_entity_poly.entity_id
_entity_poly.type
_entity_poly.pdbx_seq_one_letter_code
_entity_poly.pdbx_strand_id
1 'polypeptide(L)'
;MRFPFAVLFVMLAIATTACVRGAPCPEATEQLASASDVTSWPPAPYRWRDIATNPYAQSYQGAYLYDDAAVAVTYTPCECITFAGHLSAVDLKPNFAYQIKLVGKPTGLWGDEGDDVANEMIGFTGRWWRKQPDAGNSNDADYIANHDDPDYIFEGYLLLDFFITNPDGTAEVDFAVDSSFHVLWWEHQRTPGACDSPVKRRTVIGSATDPAYDTDVGPTDVGVYAEIERLCYGESTLPPGAYDCRLLLTEESFHQSGDGDGYWASAMSFDHLRFEVVETLVDVPGRPAAVRLGSIHPNPFNPLTTIR
;
A
#
# COMPACT_ATOMS: atom_id res chain seq x y z
N MET A 1 4.15 49.47 21.52
CA MET A 1 3.06 49.25 20.53
C MET A 1 3.07 47.77 20.20
N ARG A 2 2.03 47.02 20.59
CA ARG A 2 1.87 45.59 20.28
C ARG A 2 0.94 45.50 19.06
N PHE A 3 1.44 44.98 17.95
CA PHE A 3 0.62 44.68 16.78
C PHE A 3 -0.04 43.30 16.97
N PRO A 4 -1.38 43.18 16.85
CA PRO A 4 -2.01 41.88 16.80
C PRO A 4 -1.80 41.27 15.42
N PHE A 5 -1.18 40.09 15.36
CA PHE A 5 -1.19 39.23 14.18
C PHE A 5 -2.60 38.63 14.06
N ALA A 6 -3.35 39.07 13.05
CA ALA A 6 -4.58 38.41 12.64
C ALA A 6 -4.21 37.15 11.84
N VAL A 7 -4.44 35.98 12.44
CA VAL A 7 -4.34 34.69 11.73
C VAL A 7 -5.61 34.54 10.90
N LEU A 8 -5.47 34.62 9.58
CA LEU A 8 -6.55 34.39 8.62
C LEU A 8 -6.72 32.87 8.45
N PHE A 9 -7.76 32.31 9.05
CA PHE A 9 -8.20 30.94 8.75
C PHE A 9 -8.84 30.92 7.36
N VAL A 10 -8.14 30.35 6.38
CA VAL A 10 -8.74 29.99 5.09
C VAL A 10 -9.49 28.66 5.29
N MET A 11 -10.82 28.72 5.37
CA MET A 11 -11.63 27.51 5.25
C MET A 11 -11.61 27.05 3.80
N LEU A 12 -10.89 25.97 3.52
CA LEU A 12 -10.99 25.26 2.26
C LEU A 12 -12.34 24.53 2.25
N ALA A 13 -13.31 25.04 1.50
CA ALA A 13 -14.56 24.34 1.26
C ALA A 13 -14.25 23.11 0.40
N ILE A 14 -14.25 21.92 1.01
CA ILE A 14 -14.17 20.64 0.28
C ILE A 14 -15.51 20.51 -0.46
N ALA A 15 -15.50 20.81 -1.76
CA ALA A 15 -16.65 20.57 -2.61
C ALA A 15 -16.86 19.05 -2.67
N THR A 16 -17.91 18.56 -2.02
CA THR A 16 -18.38 17.19 -2.21
C THR A 16 -19.00 17.11 -3.59
N THR A 17 -18.19 16.71 -4.57
CA THR A 17 -18.66 16.48 -5.95
C THR A 17 -19.59 15.27 -5.91
N ALA A 18 -20.89 15.51 -5.77
CA ALA A 18 -21.89 14.46 -5.87
C ALA A 18 -21.76 13.82 -7.26
N CYS A 19 -21.39 12.53 -7.29
CA CYS A 19 -21.29 11.79 -8.55
C CYS A 19 -22.67 11.74 -9.21
N VAL A 20 -22.78 12.34 -10.39
CA VAL A 20 -23.97 12.20 -11.23
C VAL A 20 -23.85 10.83 -11.89
N ARG A 21 -24.75 9.91 -11.54
CA ARG A 21 -24.81 8.54 -12.09
C ARG A 21 -24.72 8.58 -13.63
N GLY A 22 -23.73 7.91 -14.21
CA GLY A 22 -23.48 7.87 -15.66
C GLY A 22 -22.60 8.98 -16.24
N ALA A 23 -22.13 9.95 -15.44
CA ALA A 23 -21.04 10.83 -15.84
C ALA A 23 -19.69 10.11 -15.68
N PRO A 24 -18.68 10.37 -16.53
CA PRO A 24 -17.36 9.82 -16.34
C PRO A 24 -16.83 10.21 -14.96
N CYS A 25 -16.54 9.21 -14.13
CA CYS A 25 -15.92 9.43 -12.83
C CYS A 25 -14.59 10.17 -13.03
N PRO A 26 -14.40 11.37 -12.45
CA PRO A 26 -13.13 12.06 -12.53
C PRO A 26 -12.08 11.29 -11.73
N GLU A 27 -10.85 11.25 -12.24
CA GLU A 27 -9.72 10.78 -11.43
C GLU A 27 -9.52 11.70 -10.23
N ALA A 28 -9.15 11.10 -9.10
CA ALA A 28 -8.69 11.77 -7.90
C ALA A 28 -7.19 11.56 -7.76
N THR A 29 -6.47 12.60 -7.33
CA THR A 29 -5.05 12.51 -6.98
C THR A 29 -4.87 12.96 -5.55
N GLU A 30 -4.34 12.06 -4.72
CA GLU A 30 -4.17 12.29 -3.28
C GLU A 30 -2.68 12.17 -2.91
N GLN A 31 -2.24 13.01 -1.97
CA GLN A 31 -0.89 12.95 -1.41
C GLN A 31 -0.91 12.11 -0.15
N LEU A 32 0.00 11.14 -0.06
CA LEU A 32 0.23 10.41 1.17
C LEU A 32 1.13 11.26 2.07
N ALA A 33 0.84 11.23 3.37
CA ALA A 33 1.67 11.82 4.40
C ALA A 33 2.53 10.74 5.07
N SER A 34 3.57 11.13 5.80
CA SER A 34 4.27 10.24 6.72
C SER A 34 3.26 9.55 7.64
N ALA A 35 3.25 8.23 7.63
CA ALA A 35 2.30 7.47 8.42
C ALA A 35 2.70 7.58 9.90
N SER A 36 1.75 7.94 10.76
CA SER A 36 1.94 7.70 12.19
C SER A 36 2.14 6.20 12.44
N ASP A 37 2.71 5.84 13.58
CA ASP A 37 2.95 4.44 13.94
C ASP A 37 1.63 3.77 14.36
N VAL A 38 0.76 3.48 13.38
CA VAL A 38 -0.64 3.11 13.62
C VAL A 38 -0.94 1.63 13.38
N THR A 39 -0.15 0.87 12.60
CA THR A 39 -0.49 -0.54 12.31
C THR A 39 0.29 -1.58 13.11
N SER A 40 1.48 -1.25 13.63
CA SER A 40 2.32 -2.13 14.43
C SER A 40 2.39 -1.64 15.87
N TRP A 41 2.00 -2.47 16.83
CA TRP A 41 2.24 -2.21 18.25
C TRP A 41 3.17 -3.28 18.82
N PRO A 42 4.26 -2.91 19.55
CA PRO A 42 4.83 -1.56 19.72
C PRO A 42 5.37 -0.97 18.39
N PRO A 43 5.81 0.31 18.37
CA PRO A 43 6.47 0.93 17.22
C PRO A 43 7.36 -0.02 16.46
N ALA A 44 6.98 -0.38 15.23
CA ALA A 44 7.84 -1.23 14.42
C ALA A 44 9.03 -0.37 14.01
N PRO A 45 10.26 -0.74 14.37
CA PRO A 45 11.40 0.01 13.90
C PRO A 45 11.45 -0.06 12.38
N TYR A 46 11.89 1.04 11.77
CA TYR A 46 12.20 1.07 10.36
C TYR A 46 13.37 0.13 10.03
N ARG A 47 13.33 -0.43 8.83
CA ARG A 47 14.43 -1.13 8.21
C ARG A 47 15.43 -0.13 7.63
N TRP A 48 16.70 -0.30 7.94
CA TRP A 48 17.80 0.53 7.49
C TRP A 48 18.78 -0.21 6.59
N ARG A 49 18.22 -1.07 5.74
CA ARG A 49 18.92 -1.83 4.71
C ARG A 49 18.12 -1.85 3.43
N ASP A 50 18.80 -1.78 2.30
CA ASP A 50 18.16 -1.98 0.99
C ASP A 50 17.73 -3.44 0.76
N ILE A 51 17.13 -3.73 -0.40
CA ILE A 51 16.69 -5.09 -0.75
C ILE A 51 17.86 -6.08 -0.95
N ALA A 52 19.10 -5.61 -1.12
CA ALA A 52 20.30 -6.44 -1.16
C ALA A 52 20.97 -6.58 0.21
N THR A 53 20.31 -6.13 1.28
CA THR A 53 20.77 -6.14 2.67
C THR A 53 21.95 -5.22 2.98
N ASN A 54 22.34 -4.34 2.04
CA ASN A 54 23.37 -3.34 2.32
C ASN A 54 22.82 -2.34 3.35
N PRO A 55 23.57 -2.04 4.43
CA PRO A 55 23.14 -1.05 5.38
C PRO A 55 23.18 0.35 4.76
N TYR A 56 22.19 1.18 5.09
CA TYR A 56 22.28 2.61 4.81
C TYR A 56 23.29 3.28 5.75
N ALA A 57 23.89 4.38 5.29
CA ALA A 57 24.82 5.19 6.04
C ALA A 57 24.22 5.63 7.38
N GLN A 58 25.02 5.66 8.45
CA GLN A 58 24.53 6.07 9.77
C GLN A 58 24.02 7.52 9.78
N SER A 59 24.64 8.39 8.99
CA SER A 59 24.21 9.77 8.77
C SER A 59 22.82 9.83 8.15
N TYR A 60 22.54 8.98 7.15
CA TYR A 60 21.23 8.87 6.51
C TYR A 60 20.18 8.37 7.50
N GLN A 61 20.46 7.30 8.23
CA GLN A 61 19.54 6.76 9.24
C GLN A 61 19.13 7.78 10.31
N GLY A 62 20.06 8.67 10.69
CA GLY A 62 19.81 9.70 11.69
C GLY A 62 19.16 10.98 11.17
N ALA A 63 19.12 11.19 9.85
CA ALA A 63 18.64 12.42 9.23
C ALA A 63 17.38 12.24 8.39
N TYR A 64 17.19 11.07 7.79
CA TYR A 64 16.06 10.78 6.89
C TYR A 64 14.74 10.75 7.67
N LEU A 65 13.75 11.48 7.19
CA LEU A 65 12.38 11.46 7.67
C LEU A 65 11.43 11.17 6.50
N TYR A 66 10.37 10.40 6.73
CA TYR A 66 9.34 10.20 5.70
C TYR A 66 8.58 11.49 5.34
N ASP A 67 8.68 12.53 6.17
CA ASP A 67 8.19 13.88 5.83
C ASP A 67 8.96 14.52 4.66
N ASP A 68 10.16 14.02 4.34
CA ASP A 68 10.94 14.47 3.18
C ASP A 68 10.50 13.80 1.88
N ALA A 69 9.76 12.68 1.96
CA ALA A 69 9.25 11.95 0.81
C ALA A 69 7.96 12.58 0.27
N ALA A 70 7.76 12.51 -1.05
CA ALA A 70 6.49 12.89 -1.68
C ALA A 70 5.93 11.70 -2.48
N VAL A 71 4.74 11.25 -2.09
CA VAL A 71 4.04 10.12 -2.72
C VAL A 71 2.64 10.54 -3.10
N ALA A 72 2.32 10.42 -4.39
CA ALA A 72 1.01 10.72 -4.95
C ALA A 72 0.35 9.46 -5.48
N VAL A 73 -0.94 9.27 -5.17
CA VAL A 73 -1.78 8.23 -5.78
C VAL A 73 -2.85 8.87 -6.64
N THR A 74 -2.96 8.43 -7.89
CA THR A 74 -4.05 8.79 -8.80
C THR A 74 -4.95 7.59 -9.04
N TYR A 75 -6.25 7.72 -8.80
CA TYR A 75 -7.19 6.61 -8.90
C TYR A 75 -8.59 7.08 -9.33
N THR A 76 -9.45 6.14 -9.73
CA THR A 76 -10.86 6.45 -10.04
C THR A 76 -11.75 6.09 -8.84
N PRO A 77 -12.42 7.06 -8.20
CA PRO A 77 -13.15 6.83 -6.95
C PRO A 77 -14.55 6.21 -7.14
N CYS A 78 -15.08 6.08 -8.36
CA CYS A 78 -16.47 5.66 -8.53
C CYS A 78 -16.70 4.81 -9.77
N GLU A 79 -17.69 3.93 -9.67
CA GLU A 79 -18.10 3.01 -10.73
C GLU A 79 -16.93 2.15 -11.26
N CYS A 80 -16.09 1.63 -10.35
CA CYS A 80 -14.98 0.75 -10.69
C CYS A 80 -15.34 -0.72 -10.39
N ILE A 81 -14.85 -1.66 -11.20
CA ILE A 81 -15.00 -3.10 -10.90
C ILE A 81 -13.97 -3.60 -9.86
N THR A 82 -12.95 -2.80 -9.59
CA THR A 82 -11.93 -3.02 -8.56
C THR A 82 -11.25 -1.69 -8.23
N PHE A 83 -10.56 -1.60 -7.09
CA PHE A 83 -9.68 -0.47 -6.80
C PHE A 83 -8.41 -0.58 -7.63
N ALA A 84 -8.11 0.43 -8.43
CA ALA A 84 -6.91 0.50 -9.26
C ALA A 84 -6.45 1.96 -9.38
N GLY A 85 -5.16 2.13 -9.60
CA GLY A 85 -4.57 3.45 -9.71
C GLY A 85 -3.11 3.42 -10.14
N HIS A 86 -2.52 4.60 -10.06
CA HIS A 86 -1.13 4.87 -10.36
C HIS A 86 -0.50 5.56 -9.15
N LEU A 87 0.69 5.11 -8.76
CA LEU A 87 1.49 5.67 -7.67
C LEU A 87 2.78 6.25 -8.25
N SER A 88 3.04 7.52 -7.96
CA SER A 88 4.31 8.20 -8.22
C SER A 88 4.95 8.58 -6.90
N ALA A 89 6.23 8.30 -6.74
CA ALA A 89 6.97 8.56 -5.52
C ALA A 89 8.35 9.15 -5.84
N VAL A 90 8.78 10.08 -4.98
CA VAL A 90 10.14 10.62 -4.92
C VAL A 90 10.62 10.67 -3.47
N ASP A 91 11.94 10.64 -3.30
CA ASP A 91 12.61 10.75 -2.01
C ASP A 91 12.19 9.69 -0.97
N LEU A 92 11.73 8.51 -1.42
CA LEU A 92 11.66 7.31 -0.57
C LEU A 92 13.06 6.71 -0.38
N LYS A 93 13.20 5.72 0.51
CA LYS A 93 14.49 5.00 0.67
C LYS A 93 14.93 4.39 -0.67
N PRO A 94 16.19 4.56 -1.09
CA PRO A 94 16.66 4.07 -2.38
C PRO A 94 16.85 2.55 -2.39
N ASN A 95 16.58 1.90 -3.54
CA ASN A 95 16.69 0.44 -3.70
C ASN A 95 15.89 -0.35 -2.64
N PHE A 96 14.73 0.15 -2.23
CA PHE A 96 13.94 -0.39 -1.12
C PHE A 96 12.61 -0.97 -1.59
N ALA A 97 12.09 -1.99 -0.90
CA ALA A 97 10.80 -2.59 -1.21
C ALA A 97 9.68 -2.07 -0.30
N TYR A 98 8.59 -1.59 -0.90
CA TYR A 98 7.41 -1.10 -0.21
C TYR A 98 6.20 -1.97 -0.56
N GLN A 99 5.40 -2.27 0.46
CA GLN A 99 4.12 -2.94 0.36
C GLN A 99 2.99 -1.91 0.19
N ILE A 100 2.07 -2.12 -0.75
CA ILE A 100 0.87 -1.28 -0.94
C ILE A 100 -0.33 -1.99 -0.30
N LYS A 101 -0.98 -1.35 0.68
CA LYS A 101 -2.09 -1.92 1.43
C LYS A 101 -3.34 -1.06 1.41
N LEU A 102 -4.49 -1.70 1.31
CA LEU A 102 -5.74 -1.16 1.83
C LEU A 102 -5.90 -1.58 3.28
N VAL A 103 -6.30 -0.64 4.14
CA VAL A 103 -6.51 -0.89 5.57
C VAL A 103 -7.89 -0.35 5.95
N GLY A 104 -8.72 -1.21 6.53
CA GLY A 104 -10.04 -0.86 7.02
C GLY A 104 -10.00 0.10 8.21
N LYS A 105 -11.13 0.74 8.49
CA LYS A 105 -11.25 1.75 9.55
C LYS A 105 -12.28 1.29 10.58
N PRO A 106 -11.96 0.32 11.47
CA PRO A 106 -12.94 -0.13 12.45
C PRO A 106 -13.33 1.01 13.40
N THR A 107 -14.61 1.15 13.72
CA THR A 107 -15.16 2.19 14.61
C THR A 107 -14.47 2.17 15.97
N GLY A 108 -14.08 0.98 16.47
CA GLY A 108 -13.33 0.85 17.72
C GLY A 108 -11.98 1.59 17.76
N LEU A 109 -11.37 1.85 16.60
CA LEU A 109 -10.11 2.60 16.48
C LEU A 109 -10.31 4.03 15.94
N TRP A 110 -11.30 4.21 15.06
CA TRP A 110 -11.49 5.45 14.30
C TRP A 110 -12.67 6.31 14.76
N GLY A 111 -13.47 5.82 15.73
CA GLY A 111 -14.65 6.51 16.21
C GLY A 111 -15.63 6.81 15.08
N ASP A 112 -16.13 8.05 15.04
CA ASP A 112 -17.12 8.50 14.04
C ASP A 112 -16.57 8.51 12.59
N GLU A 113 -15.26 8.40 12.39
CA GLU A 113 -14.64 8.26 11.06
C GLU A 113 -14.51 6.80 10.61
N GLY A 114 -14.97 5.85 11.42
CA GLY A 114 -14.94 4.43 11.11
C GLY A 114 -15.95 3.99 10.04
N ASP A 115 -15.61 2.92 9.34
CA ASP A 115 -16.44 2.20 8.40
C ASP A 115 -16.23 0.69 8.60
N ASP A 116 -17.03 0.11 9.51
CA ASP A 116 -16.94 -1.32 9.87
C ASP A 116 -17.29 -2.23 8.67
N VAL A 117 -18.16 -1.77 7.77
CA VAL A 117 -18.55 -2.55 6.58
C VAL A 117 -17.38 -2.64 5.61
N ALA A 118 -16.71 -1.51 5.30
CA ALA A 118 -15.50 -1.53 4.49
C ALA A 118 -14.37 -2.32 5.16
N ASN A 119 -14.23 -2.19 6.48
CA ASN A 119 -13.26 -2.97 7.26
C ASN A 119 -13.48 -4.48 7.13
N GLU A 120 -14.72 -4.95 7.21
CA GLU A 120 -15.10 -6.35 6.99
C GLU A 120 -14.80 -6.82 5.57
N MET A 121 -15.22 -6.07 4.56
CA MET A 121 -14.95 -6.42 3.17
C MET A 121 -13.43 -6.54 2.90
N ILE A 122 -12.63 -5.64 3.46
CA ILE A 122 -11.16 -5.69 3.36
C ILE A 122 -10.61 -6.89 4.12
N GLY A 123 -11.04 -7.14 5.36
CA GLY A 123 -10.52 -8.22 6.21
C GLY A 123 -10.81 -9.62 5.64
N PHE A 124 -12.02 -9.85 5.12
CA PHE A 124 -12.39 -11.11 4.46
C PHE A 124 -11.74 -11.31 3.09
N THR A 125 -11.33 -10.24 2.41
CA THR A 125 -10.55 -10.35 1.16
C THR A 125 -9.06 -10.54 1.45
N GLY A 126 -8.58 -9.86 2.49
CA GLY A 126 -7.20 -9.86 2.96
C GLY A 126 -7.05 -10.63 4.26
N ARG A 127 -6.63 -9.94 5.30
CA ARG A 127 -6.33 -10.51 6.61
C ARG A 127 -6.85 -9.63 7.73
N TRP A 128 -6.84 -10.21 8.91
CA TRP A 128 -7.18 -9.53 10.15
C TRP A 128 -5.94 -9.27 10.98
N TRP A 129 -5.76 -8.02 11.39
CA TRP A 129 -4.88 -7.65 12.49
C TRP A 129 -5.74 -7.38 13.72
N ARG A 130 -5.60 -8.21 14.76
CA ARG A 130 -6.21 -7.90 16.05
C ARG A 130 -5.40 -6.80 16.70
N LYS A 131 -6.04 -5.69 17.08
CA LYS A 131 -5.47 -4.57 17.83
C LYS A 131 -5.59 -4.77 19.34
N GLN A 132 -6.68 -5.36 19.79
CA GLN A 132 -6.99 -5.61 21.20
C GLN A 132 -7.72 -6.95 21.36
N PRO A 133 -7.58 -7.66 22.50
CA PRO A 133 -6.72 -7.34 23.65
C PRO A 133 -5.22 -7.64 23.45
N ASP A 134 -4.85 -8.42 22.44
CA ASP A 134 -3.45 -8.77 22.16
C ASP A 134 -3.14 -8.52 20.68
N ALA A 135 -2.25 -7.57 20.42
CA ALA A 135 -1.92 -7.16 19.06
C ALA A 135 -1.26 -8.30 18.27
N GLY A 136 -1.78 -8.63 17.10
CA GLY A 136 -1.19 -9.68 16.27
C GLY A 136 -2.03 -10.09 15.07
N ASN A 137 -1.41 -10.92 14.22
CA ASN A 137 -2.11 -11.55 13.12
C ASN A 137 -3.24 -12.45 13.65
N SER A 138 -4.40 -12.31 13.02
CA SER A 138 -5.61 -13.07 13.32
C SER A 138 -6.13 -13.72 12.02
N ASN A 139 -7.26 -14.42 12.10
CA ASN A 139 -7.92 -15.08 10.98
C ASN A 139 -9.43 -14.88 11.06
N ASP A 140 -10.14 -15.27 10.00
CA ASP A 140 -11.60 -15.10 9.92
C ASP A 140 -12.35 -15.75 11.09
N ALA A 141 -11.87 -16.90 11.60
CA ALA A 141 -12.53 -17.58 12.70
C ALA A 141 -12.42 -16.80 14.02
N ASP A 142 -11.26 -16.22 14.30
CA ASP A 142 -11.06 -15.35 15.48
C ASP A 142 -11.82 -14.03 15.35
N TYR A 143 -11.87 -13.45 14.14
CA TYR A 143 -12.72 -12.29 13.88
C TYR A 143 -14.21 -12.60 14.14
N ILE A 144 -14.76 -13.63 13.48
CA ILE A 144 -16.18 -14.02 13.61
C ILE A 144 -16.54 -14.36 15.07
N ALA A 145 -15.60 -14.94 15.83
CA ALA A 145 -15.86 -15.31 17.21
C ALA A 145 -15.92 -14.12 18.17
N ASN A 146 -15.28 -12.99 17.83
CA ASN A 146 -15.04 -11.91 18.80
C ASN A 146 -15.40 -10.50 18.29
N HIS A 147 -15.81 -10.29 17.03
CA HIS A 147 -16.05 -8.94 16.50
C HIS A 147 -17.20 -8.17 17.17
N ASP A 148 -18.13 -8.87 17.82
CA ASP A 148 -19.20 -8.28 18.63
C ASP A 148 -18.76 -7.95 20.08
N ASP A 149 -17.57 -8.38 20.50
CA ASP A 149 -17.03 -8.12 21.84
C ASP A 149 -16.29 -6.75 21.84
N PRO A 150 -16.71 -5.77 22.67
CA PRO A 150 -16.09 -4.45 22.70
C PRO A 150 -14.64 -4.45 23.21
N ASP A 151 -14.17 -5.54 23.85
CA ASP A 151 -12.76 -5.69 24.26
C ASP A 151 -11.86 -6.11 23.07
N TYR A 152 -12.46 -6.43 21.92
CA TYR A 152 -11.76 -6.81 20.70
C TYR A 152 -11.89 -5.73 19.63
N ILE A 153 -10.76 -5.40 19.02
CA ILE A 153 -10.71 -4.51 17.86
C ILE A 153 -9.93 -5.23 16.78
N PHE A 154 -10.54 -5.39 15.61
CA PHE A 154 -9.91 -5.99 14.43
C PHE A 154 -9.84 -4.99 13.29
N GLU A 155 -8.63 -4.82 12.76
CA GLU A 155 -8.35 -4.01 11.59
C GLU A 155 -8.12 -4.95 10.40
N GLY A 156 -9.01 -4.89 9.42
CA GLY A 156 -8.85 -5.60 8.15
C GLY A 156 -7.75 -4.93 7.33
N TYR A 157 -6.88 -5.71 6.70
CA TYR A 157 -5.91 -5.18 5.74
C TYR A 157 -5.72 -6.12 4.55
N LEU A 158 -5.39 -5.53 3.40
CA LEU A 158 -5.16 -6.23 2.14
C LEU A 158 -3.87 -5.73 1.50
N LEU A 159 -2.83 -6.55 1.48
CA LEU A 159 -1.63 -6.31 0.68
C LEU A 159 -1.95 -6.64 -0.77
N LEU A 160 -2.14 -5.59 -1.58
CA LEU A 160 -2.63 -5.73 -2.96
C LEU A 160 -1.51 -5.74 -3.99
N ASP A 161 -0.39 -5.05 -3.73
CA ASP A 161 0.79 -5.04 -4.58
C ASP A 161 2.01 -4.58 -3.77
N PHE A 162 3.18 -4.52 -4.41
CA PHE A 162 4.42 -4.00 -3.87
C PHE A 162 5.27 -3.36 -4.97
N PHE A 163 6.24 -2.55 -4.61
CA PHE A 163 7.18 -1.98 -5.56
C PHE A 163 8.58 -1.87 -4.98
N ILE A 164 9.55 -1.66 -5.86
CA ILE A 164 10.96 -1.43 -5.51
C ILE A 164 11.35 -0.07 -6.05
N THR A 165 11.85 0.80 -5.18
CA THR A 165 12.34 2.13 -5.58
C THR A 165 13.62 2.02 -6.42
N ASN A 166 13.82 3.02 -7.27
CA ASN A 166 15.06 3.23 -7.99
C ASN A 166 16.21 3.61 -7.01
N PRO A 167 17.47 3.62 -7.47
CA PRO A 167 18.62 4.07 -6.67
C PRO A 167 18.51 5.51 -6.14
N ASP A 168 17.65 6.34 -6.72
CA ASP A 168 17.38 7.71 -6.29
C ASP A 168 16.10 7.83 -5.44
N GLY A 169 15.53 6.71 -4.98
CA GLY A 169 14.31 6.71 -4.17
C GLY A 169 13.01 6.92 -4.95
N THR A 170 13.07 7.03 -6.28
CA THR A 170 11.86 7.25 -7.10
C THR A 170 11.13 5.95 -7.44
N ALA A 171 9.81 6.01 -7.69
CA ALA A 171 9.03 4.90 -8.20
C ALA A 171 7.81 5.38 -9.01
N GLU A 172 7.44 4.61 -10.02
CA GLU A 172 6.23 4.80 -10.84
C GLU A 172 5.56 3.44 -11.01
N VAL A 173 4.33 3.29 -10.51
CA VAL A 173 3.69 1.97 -10.34
C VAL A 173 2.21 2.05 -10.65
N ASP A 174 1.76 1.30 -11.65
CA ASP A 174 0.35 0.98 -11.81
C ASP A 174 0.00 -0.21 -10.94
N PHE A 175 -1.12 -0.14 -10.22
CA PHE A 175 -1.59 -1.20 -9.35
C PHE A 175 -3.10 -1.41 -9.50
N ALA A 176 -3.55 -2.61 -9.14
CA ALA A 176 -4.96 -2.94 -9.01
C ALA A 176 -5.14 -3.97 -7.89
N VAL A 177 -6.30 -3.98 -7.25
CA VAL A 177 -6.69 -5.09 -6.39
C VAL A 177 -7.11 -6.25 -7.28
N ASP A 178 -6.13 -7.10 -7.59
CA ASP A 178 -6.30 -8.38 -8.26
C ASP A 178 -5.76 -9.55 -7.41
N SER A 179 -5.12 -9.23 -6.29
CA SER A 179 -4.39 -10.19 -5.46
C SER A 179 -4.54 -9.86 -3.98
N SER A 180 -4.34 -10.87 -3.15
CA SER A 180 -4.31 -10.78 -1.69
C SER A 180 -3.06 -11.50 -1.21
N PHE A 181 -2.03 -10.71 -0.89
CA PHE A 181 -0.73 -11.22 -0.49
C PHE A 181 -0.57 -11.24 1.04
N HIS A 182 0.34 -12.09 1.51
CA HIS A 182 0.70 -12.20 2.91
C HIS A 182 1.90 -11.31 3.24
N VAL A 183 3.03 -11.55 2.56
CA VAL A 183 4.36 -10.97 2.83
C VAL A 183 5.21 -11.00 1.57
N LEU A 184 6.35 -10.30 1.57
CA LEU A 184 7.34 -10.39 0.50
C LEU A 184 8.52 -11.26 0.90
N TRP A 185 9.09 -11.95 -0.07
CA TRP A 185 10.26 -12.80 0.06
C TRP A 185 11.32 -12.44 -0.97
N TRP A 186 12.58 -12.66 -0.62
CA TRP A 186 13.60 -12.83 -1.65
C TRP A 186 13.47 -14.20 -2.32
N GLU A 187 13.68 -14.24 -3.63
CA GLU A 187 13.65 -15.49 -4.42
C GLU A 187 14.65 -16.55 -3.88
N HIS A 188 15.74 -16.11 -3.24
CA HIS A 188 16.72 -17.03 -2.65
C HIS A 188 16.38 -17.48 -1.21
N GLN A 189 15.49 -16.78 -0.50
CA GLN A 189 15.01 -17.21 0.82
C GLN A 189 14.06 -18.39 0.68
N ARG A 190 13.19 -18.33 -0.33
CA ARG A 190 12.15 -19.32 -0.59
C ARG A 190 11.81 -19.33 -2.07
N THR A 191 11.55 -20.52 -2.61
CA THR A 191 11.06 -20.67 -3.98
C THR A 191 9.61 -20.18 -4.06
N PRO A 192 9.26 -19.28 -5.01
CA PRO A 192 7.88 -18.89 -5.23
C PRO A 192 6.99 -20.10 -5.52
N GLY A 193 5.83 -20.16 -4.87
CA GLY A 193 4.75 -21.08 -5.17
C GLY A 193 4.08 -20.78 -6.51
N ALA A 194 3.31 -21.74 -7.03
CA ALA A 194 2.64 -21.58 -8.32
C ALA A 194 1.57 -20.46 -8.34
N CYS A 195 1.09 -20.05 -7.17
CA CYS A 195 0.08 -19.02 -6.98
C CYS A 195 0.64 -17.70 -6.42
N ASP A 196 1.94 -17.64 -6.12
CA ASP A 196 2.59 -16.42 -5.66
C ASP A 196 2.76 -15.43 -6.81
N SER A 197 3.11 -14.18 -6.49
CA SER A 197 3.34 -13.17 -7.53
C SER A 197 4.53 -13.56 -8.43
N PRO A 198 4.58 -13.05 -9.67
CA PRO A 198 5.83 -13.02 -10.43
C PRO A 198 6.95 -12.34 -9.64
N VAL A 199 8.19 -12.79 -9.87
CA VAL A 199 9.39 -12.21 -9.25
C VAL A 199 9.72 -10.86 -9.93
N LYS A 200 9.63 -9.77 -9.19
CA LYS A 200 10.14 -8.44 -9.61
C LYS A 200 11.65 -8.41 -9.35
N ARG A 201 12.45 -8.28 -10.41
CA ARG A 201 13.93 -8.24 -10.32
C ARG A 201 14.44 -6.81 -10.40
N ARG A 202 15.44 -6.50 -9.58
CA ARG A 202 16.13 -5.22 -9.56
C ARG A 202 17.63 -5.43 -9.35
N THR A 203 18.45 -4.70 -10.10
CA THR A 203 19.88 -4.57 -9.81
C THR A 203 20.07 -3.44 -8.81
N VAL A 204 20.53 -3.77 -7.61
CA VAL A 204 20.88 -2.80 -6.58
C VAL A 204 22.26 -2.21 -6.87
N ILE A 205 22.32 -0.89 -6.96
CA ILE A 205 23.54 -0.11 -7.11
C ILE A 205 23.40 1.11 -6.20
N GLY A 206 24.46 1.47 -5.50
CA GLY A 206 24.54 2.67 -4.68
C GLY A 206 25.97 3.20 -4.65
N SER A 207 26.12 4.49 -4.40
CA SER A 207 27.41 5.16 -4.46
C SER A 207 27.74 5.82 -3.12
N ALA A 208 29.02 5.86 -2.75
CA ALA A 208 29.51 6.61 -1.61
C ALA A 208 29.26 8.13 -1.70
N THR A 209 28.87 8.65 -2.88
CA THR A 209 28.47 10.05 -3.05
C THR A 209 26.98 10.28 -2.77
N ASP A 210 26.18 9.21 -2.73
CA ASP A 210 24.78 9.25 -2.32
C ASP A 210 24.71 9.30 -0.79
N PRO A 211 23.95 10.23 -0.18
CA PRO A 211 23.81 10.30 1.27
C PRO A 211 23.40 8.96 1.92
N ALA A 212 22.68 8.10 1.20
CA ALA A 212 22.19 6.82 1.70
C ALA A 212 23.30 5.78 1.91
N TYR A 213 24.50 5.92 1.34
CA TYR A 213 25.54 4.89 1.39
C TYR A 213 26.92 5.46 1.79
N ASP A 214 27.57 4.82 2.77
CA ASP A 214 28.93 5.20 3.21
C ASP A 214 30.03 4.71 2.23
N THR A 215 29.70 3.72 1.40
CA THR A 215 30.61 3.08 0.44
C THR A 215 29.86 2.74 -0.85
N ASP A 216 30.57 2.63 -1.97
CA ASP A 216 29.95 2.12 -3.20
C ASP A 216 29.45 0.69 -2.98
N VAL A 217 28.19 0.42 -3.35
CA VAL A 217 27.60 -0.92 -3.34
C VAL A 217 27.39 -1.38 -4.79
N GLY A 218 27.98 -2.53 -5.10
CA GLY A 218 28.11 -3.04 -6.46
C GLY A 218 26.91 -3.86 -6.91
N PRO A 219 26.72 -3.98 -8.25
CA PRO A 219 25.49 -4.48 -8.83
C PRO A 219 25.13 -5.84 -8.24
N THR A 220 24.04 -5.88 -7.50
CA THR A 220 23.49 -7.10 -6.91
C THR A 220 22.10 -7.29 -7.46
N ASP A 221 21.91 -8.35 -8.26
CA ASP A 221 20.59 -8.70 -8.78
C ASP A 221 19.77 -9.37 -7.68
N VAL A 222 18.67 -8.73 -7.30
CA VAL A 222 17.73 -9.20 -6.28
C VAL A 222 16.38 -9.47 -6.93
N GLY A 223 15.84 -10.67 -6.70
CA GLY A 223 14.46 -11.01 -7.02
C GLY A 223 13.60 -10.94 -5.77
N VAL A 224 12.50 -10.19 -5.83
CA VAL A 224 11.48 -10.09 -4.77
C VAL A 224 10.15 -10.58 -5.32
N TYR A 225 9.40 -11.34 -4.53
CA TYR A 225 8.04 -11.75 -4.87
C TYR A 225 7.13 -11.68 -3.64
N ALA A 226 5.82 -11.63 -3.86
CA ALA A 226 4.81 -11.64 -2.81
C ALA A 226 4.22 -13.05 -2.65
N GLU A 227 4.23 -13.58 -1.43
CA GLU A 227 3.54 -14.82 -1.07
C GLU A 227 2.04 -14.59 -1.03
N ILE A 228 1.27 -15.53 -1.57
CA ILE A 228 -0.18 -15.45 -1.60
C ILE A 228 -0.81 -15.71 -0.23
N GLU A 229 -1.86 -14.98 0.11
CA GLU A 229 -2.63 -15.20 1.35
C GLU A 229 -3.87 -16.07 1.10
N ARG A 230 -4.67 -15.76 0.07
CA ARG A 230 -5.98 -16.40 -0.16
C ARG A 230 -6.11 -17.11 -1.51
N LEU A 231 -6.48 -16.36 -2.55
CA LEU A 231 -6.70 -16.84 -3.91
C LEU A 231 -5.44 -16.63 -4.74
N CYS A 232 -5.25 -17.37 -5.84
CA CYS A 232 -4.01 -17.25 -6.62
C CYS A 232 -3.83 -15.83 -7.20
N TYR A 233 -2.58 -15.48 -7.52
CA TYR A 233 -2.24 -14.19 -8.13
C TYR A 233 -3.19 -13.83 -9.29
N GLY A 234 -3.81 -12.65 -9.22
CA GLY A 234 -4.75 -12.16 -10.22
C GLY A 234 -6.20 -12.64 -10.07
N GLU A 235 -6.53 -13.42 -9.03
CA GLU A 235 -7.87 -13.97 -8.81
C GLU A 235 -8.66 -13.29 -7.68
N SER A 236 -8.05 -12.38 -6.91
CA SER A 236 -8.74 -11.68 -5.83
C SER A 236 -9.55 -10.50 -6.35
N THR A 237 -10.73 -10.29 -5.78
CA THR A 237 -11.60 -9.15 -6.09
C THR A 237 -12.17 -8.57 -4.82
N LEU A 238 -12.37 -7.25 -4.79
CA LEU A 238 -13.15 -6.60 -3.75
C LEU A 238 -14.65 -6.88 -3.94
N PRO A 239 -15.40 -7.16 -2.87
CA PRO A 239 -16.85 -7.14 -2.91
C PRO A 239 -17.40 -5.78 -3.41
N PRO A 240 -18.56 -5.75 -4.07
CA PRO A 240 -19.23 -4.50 -4.40
C PRO A 240 -19.61 -3.74 -3.12
N GLY A 241 -19.40 -2.41 -3.12
CA GLY A 241 -19.68 -1.57 -1.97
C GLY A 241 -18.93 -0.24 -2.02
N ALA A 242 -19.32 0.65 -1.12
CA ALA A 242 -18.53 1.84 -0.82
C ALA A 242 -17.42 1.47 0.17
N TYR A 243 -16.26 2.09 -0.01
CA TYR A 243 -15.09 1.93 0.84
C TYR A 243 -14.67 3.30 1.37
N ASP A 244 -14.74 3.52 2.68
CA ASP A 244 -13.96 4.53 3.40
C ASP A 244 -12.84 3.81 4.16
N CYS A 245 -11.61 3.93 3.66
CA CYS A 245 -10.47 3.17 4.17
C CYS A 245 -9.18 4.00 4.11
N ARG A 246 -8.07 3.38 4.53
CA ARG A 246 -6.72 3.94 4.43
C ARG A 246 -5.96 3.25 3.30
N LEU A 247 -5.23 4.04 2.51
CA LEU A 247 -4.10 3.53 1.71
C LEU A 247 -2.84 3.63 2.55
N LEU A 248 -2.08 2.55 2.66
CA LEU A 248 -0.88 2.49 3.48
C LEU A 248 0.28 1.89 2.70
N LEU A 249 1.43 2.57 2.75
CA LEU A 249 2.72 1.99 2.41
C LEU A 249 3.39 1.50 3.68
N THR A 250 3.79 0.24 3.70
CA THR A 250 4.67 -0.29 4.77
C THR A 250 6.01 -0.71 4.18
N GLU A 251 7.05 -0.57 4.99
CA GLU A 251 8.36 -1.12 4.65
C GLU A 251 8.30 -2.65 4.59
N GLU A 252 9.15 -3.27 3.78
CA GLU A 252 9.38 -4.72 3.83
C GLU A 252 10.57 -5.04 4.74
N SER A 253 10.45 -6.05 5.61
CA SER A 253 11.53 -6.53 6.48
C SER A 253 12.19 -7.83 6.02
N PHE A 254 11.56 -8.55 5.06
CA PHE A 254 11.99 -9.86 4.57
C PHE A 254 12.16 -10.89 5.69
N HIS A 255 11.33 -10.77 6.74
CA HIS A 255 11.34 -11.64 7.92
C HIS A 255 12.68 -11.68 8.67
N GLN A 256 13.53 -10.67 8.48
CA GLN A 256 14.78 -10.56 9.22
C GLN A 256 14.50 -10.06 10.64
N SER A 257 15.32 -10.50 11.58
CA SER A 257 15.28 -10.05 12.97
C SER A 257 16.68 -9.61 13.38
N GLY A 258 16.81 -8.36 13.78
CA GLY A 258 18.10 -7.76 14.08
C GLY A 258 18.07 -6.24 14.05
N ASP A 259 19.17 -5.65 14.51
CA ASP A 259 19.35 -4.20 14.47
C ASP A 259 19.35 -3.71 13.02
N GLY A 260 18.39 -2.84 12.70
CA GLY A 260 18.22 -2.25 11.37
C GLY A 260 17.44 -3.11 10.37
N ASP A 261 16.90 -4.26 10.77
CA ASP A 261 16.16 -5.14 9.85
C ASP A 261 14.67 -4.75 9.69
N GLY A 262 14.16 -3.99 10.67
CA GLY A 262 12.80 -3.43 10.70
C GLY A 262 11.70 -4.46 10.98
N TYR A 263 10.46 -4.00 11.16
CA TYR A 263 9.29 -4.86 11.45
C TYR A 263 8.02 -4.44 10.68
N TRP A 264 8.12 -4.28 9.36
CA TRP A 264 7.01 -3.81 8.51
C TRP A 264 6.42 -2.47 8.95
N ALA A 265 7.30 -1.53 9.28
CA ALA A 265 6.93 -0.21 9.77
C ALA A 265 6.06 0.55 8.75
N SER A 266 5.09 1.30 9.26
CA SER A 266 4.27 2.21 8.46
C SER A 266 5.14 3.36 7.94
N ALA A 267 5.18 3.54 6.62
CA ALA A 267 6.00 4.56 5.97
C ALA A 267 5.15 5.79 5.60
N MET A 268 4.15 5.60 4.74
CA MET A 268 3.31 6.67 4.20
C MET A 268 1.85 6.24 4.19
N SER A 269 0.91 7.13 4.48
CA SER A 269 -0.52 6.81 4.42
C SER A 269 -1.39 7.96 3.89
N PHE A 270 -2.57 7.57 3.39
CA PHE A 270 -3.68 8.48 3.15
C PHE A 270 -4.94 7.88 3.80
N ASP A 271 -5.43 8.55 4.84
CA ASP A 271 -6.39 8.01 5.80
C ASP A 271 -7.87 8.22 5.40
N HIS A 272 -8.09 8.92 4.29
CA HIS A 272 -9.41 9.29 3.79
C HIS A 272 -9.64 8.76 2.36
N LEU A 273 -9.07 7.59 2.04
CA LEU A 273 -9.27 6.97 0.74
C LEU A 273 -10.74 6.55 0.61
N ARG A 274 -11.42 7.09 -0.40
CA ARG A 274 -12.82 6.77 -0.69
C ARG A 274 -13.00 6.31 -2.12
N PHE A 275 -13.64 5.16 -2.29
CA PHE A 275 -14.05 4.67 -3.60
C PHE A 275 -15.29 3.75 -3.54
N GLU A 276 -15.87 3.45 -4.71
CA GLU A 276 -16.98 2.50 -4.85
C GLU A 276 -16.65 1.40 -5.85
N VAL A 277 -16.89 0.15 -5.44
CA VAL A 277 -16.81 -1.05 -6.27
C VAL A 277 -18.22 -1.45 -6.71
N VAL A 278 -18.42 -1.68 -8.00
CA VAL A 278 -19.70 -2.09 -8.59
C VAL A 278 -19.59 -3.47 -9.25
N GLU A 279 -20.66 -4.27 -9.19
CA GLU A 279 -20.69 -5.62 -9.80
C GLU A 279 -20.47 -5.59 -11.31
N THR A 280 -21.08 -4.61 -11.97
CA THR A 280 -21.03 -4.46 -13.43
C THR A 280 -21.01 -2.98 -13.78
N LEU A 281 -20.23 -2.65 -14.82
CA LEU A 281 -20.28 -1.33 -15.45
C LEU A 281 -21.55 -1.27 -16.31
N VAL A 282 -22.70 -0.98 -15.71
CA VAL A 282 -23.96 -0.90 -16.45
C VAL A 282 -23.98 0.39 -17.27
N ASP A 283 -23.98 0.24 -18.61
CA ASP A 283 -24.29 1.26 -19.63
C ASP A 283 -23.92 2.72 -19.28
N VAL A 284 -22.62 3.05 -19.28
CA VAL A 284 -22.17 4.43 -19.52
C VAL A 284 -22.31 4.68 -21.04
N PRO A 285 -23.35 5.38 -21.52
CA PRO A 285 -23.60 5.51 -22.94
C PRO A 285 -22.53 6.42 -23.54
N GLY A 286 -21.68 5.87 -24.41
CA GLY A 286 -20.72 6.66 -25.19
C GLY A 286 -19.27 6.64 -24.72
N ARG A 287 -18.89 5.87 -23.70
CA ARG A 287 -17.48 5.46 -23.56
C ARG A 287 -17.21 4.35 -24.59
N PRO A 288 -16.26 4.50 -25.53
CA PRO A 288 -15.85 3.37 -26.35
C PRO A 288 -15.46 2.23 -25.41
N ALA A 289 -15.74 0.99 -25.80
CA ALA A 289 -15.53 -0.23 -25.00
C ALA A 289 -14.05 -0.51 -24.62
N ALA A 290 -13.17 0.49 -24.69
CA ALA A 290 -11.72 0.44 -24.65
C ALA A 290 -11.07 1.18 -23.46
N VAL A 291 -11.85 1.62 -22.46
CA VAL A 291 -11.32 1.79 -21.09
C VAL A 291 -12.08 0.87 -20.13
N ARG A 292 -12.37 -0.37 -20.56
CA ARG A 292 -12.12 -1.47 -19.64
C ARG A 292 -10.63 -1.34 -19.33
N LEU A 293 -10.21 -1.27 -18.07
CA LEU A 293 -8.80 -1.43 -17.66
C LEU A 293 -8.19 -2.43 -18.63
N GLY A 294 -7.45 -1.89 -19.60
CA GLY A 294 -7.26 -2.54 -20.88
C GLY A 294 -6.25 -3.59 -20.62
N SER A 295 -6.70 -4.74 -20.12
CA SER A 295 -5.86 -5.87 -19.83
C SER A 295 -4.51 -5.38 -19.28
N ILE A 296 -4.48 -4.85 -18.04
CA ILE A 296 -3.21 -4.80 -17.28
C ILE A 296 -2.70 -6.25 -17.07
N HIS A 297 -3.41 -7.25 -17.62
CA HIS A 297 -2.82 -8.44 -18.20
C HIS A 297 -2.52 -8.36 -19.73
N PRO A 298 -1.27 -8.54 -20.14
CA PRO A 298 -0.17 -8.94 -19.30
C PRO A 298 0.40 -7.72 -18.59
N ASN A 299 0.55 -7.88 -17.27
CA ASN A 299 1.48 -7.11 -16.46
C ASN A 299 2.77 -7.03 -17.29
N PRO A 300 3.31 -5.85 -17.62
CA PRO A 300 4.48 -5.74 -18.49
C PRO A 300 5.71 -6.50 -17.96
N PHE A 301 5.64 -7.08 -16.76
CA PHE A 301 6.62 -7.98 -16.15
C PHE A 301 6.27 -9.49 -16.25
N ASN A 302 5.28 -9.89 -17.05
CA ASN A 302 4.99 -11.30 -17.36
C ASN A 302 5.61 -11.72 -18.73
N PRO A 303 6.79 -12.36 -18.77
CA PRO A 303 7.44 -12.78 -20.02
C PRO A 303 6.72 -13.92 -20.77
N LEU A 304 5.59 -14.44 -20.27
CA LEU A 304 4.85 -15.54 -20.92
C LEU A 304 3.76 -15.11 -21.90
N THR A 305 3.67 -13.82 -22.22
CA THR A 305 2.80 -13.31 -23.30
C THR A 305 3.59 -12.77 -24.48
N THR A 306 4.57 -13.55 -24.93
CA THR A 306 5.04 -13.43 -26.32
C THR A 306 4.21 -14.39 -27.17
N ILE A 307 3.21 -13.86 -27.86
CA ILE A 307 2.45 -14.58 -28.88
C ILE A 307 3.42 -14.98 -30.01
N ARG A 308 3.42 -16.27 -30.38
CA ARG A 308 3.89 -16.73 -31.69
C ARG A 308 2.85 -16.42 -32.76
#